data_AF-A0A7M3WHR1-F1
#
_entry.id   AF-A0A7M3WHR1-F1
#
_cell.length_a   1.000
_cell.length_b   1.000
_cell.length_c   1.000
_cell.angle_alpha   90.00
_cell.angle_beta   90.00
_cell.angle_gamma   90.00
#
_symmetry.space_group_name_H-M   'P 1'
#
loop_
_entity.id
_entity.type
_entity.pdbx_description
1 polymer ?
#
loop_
_entity_poly.entity_id
_entity_poly.type
_entity_poly.pdbx_seq_one_letter_code
_entity_poly.pdbx_strand_id
1 'polypeptide(L)' 'MGVGRALLFGTLASVPGVLLALIGWVMSGSPEEWDTTLWLSCYAPFFGCIAVGLIIGWRDGENPDLEA' A
#
# COMPACT_ATOMS: atom_id res chain seq x y z
N MET A 1 15.26 -8.03 -12.03
CA MET A 1 14.47 -7.12 -11.17
C MET A 1 14.77 -5.64 -11.43
N GLY A 2 13.73 -4.84 -11.76
CA GLY A 2 13.87 -3.41 -12.01
C GLY A 2 13.33 -2.57 -10.85
N VAL A 3 14.18 -1.75 -10.24
CA VAL A 3 13.79 -0.75 -9.22
C VAL A 3 12.60 0.10 -9.70
N GLY A 4 12.55 0.42 -11.01
CA GLY A 4 11.42 1.14 -11.62
C GLY A 4 10.08 0.40 -11.50
N ARG A 5 10.07 -0.94 -11.63
CA ARG A 5 8.86 -1.74 -11.45
C ARG A 5 8.44 -1.76 -9.98
N ALA A 6 9.38 -1.93 -9.05
CA ALA A 6 9.09 -1.85 -7.62
C ALA A 6 8.45 -0.50 -7.26
N LEU A 7 9.04 0.61 -7.72
CA LEU A 7 8.50 1.95 -7.48
C LEU A 7 7.09 2.11 -8.09
N LEU A 8 6.87 1.67 -9.33
CA LEU A 8 5.55 1.73 -9.96
C LEU A 8 4.48 1.00 -9.15
N PHE A 9 4.73 -0.26 -8.78
CA PHE A 9 3.77 -1.05 -8.00
C PHE A 9 3.58 -0.50 -6.58
N GLY A 10 4.65 0.00 -5.94
CA GLY A 10 4.58 0.67 -4.65
C GLY A 10 3.71 1.93 -4.68
N THR A 11 3.88 2.78 -5.71
CA THR A 11 3.06 3.98 -5.90
C THR A 11 1.62 3.63 -6.23
N LEU A 12 1.37 2.67 -7.12
CA LEU A 12 -0.02 2.23 -7.42
C LEU A 12 -0.71 1.65 -6.19
N ALA A 13 0.03 0.94 -5.32
CA ALA A 13 -0.50 0.40 -4.09
C ALA A 13 -0.82 1.46 -3.02
N SER A 14 -0.36 2.72 -3.16
CA SER A 14 -0.79 3.79 -2.26
C SER A 14 -2.28 4.10 -2.39
N VAL A 15 -2.86 3.89 -3.58
CA VAL A 15 -4.30 4.14 -3.83
C VAL A 15 -5.19 3.27 -2.93
N PRO A 16 -5.10 1.91 -2.97
CA PRO A 16 -5.85 1.10 -2.02
C PRO A 16 -5.42 1.33 -0.57
N GLY A 17 -4.16 1.69 -0.31
CA GLY A 17 -3.67 2.05 1.03
C GLY A 17 -4.42 3.24 1.65
N VAL A 18 -4.67 4.30 0.87
CA VAL A 18 -5.46 5.46 1.31
C VAL A 18 -6.91 5.07 1.56
N LEU A 19 -7.51 4.25 0.69
CA LEU A 19 -8.89 3.81 0.87
C LEU A 19 -9.05 2.98 2.15
N LEU A 20 -8.13 2.06 2.42
CA LEU A 20 -8.12 1.26 3.64
C LEU A 20 -7.86 2.11 4.88
N ALA A 21 -7.00 3.12 4.80
CA ALA A 21 -6.79 4.08 5.89
C ALA A 21 -8.08 4.84 6.23
N LEU A 22 -8.81 5.31 5.22
CA LEU A 22 -10.09 5.99 5.40
C LEU A 22 -11.15 5.05 6.01
N ILE A 23 -11.20 3.80 5.57
CA ILE A 23 -12.10 2.80 6.15
C ILE A 23 -11.73 2.56 7.63
N GLY A 24 -10.44 2.43 7.94
CA GLY A 24 -9.95 2.33 9.32
C GLY A 24 -10.39 3.50 10.18
N TRP A 25 -10.23 4.73 9.68
CA TRP A 25 -10.65 5.96 10.35
C TRP A 25 -12.16 5.98 10.65
N VAL A 26 -13.01 5.62 9.67
CA VAL A 26 -14.46 5.52 9.85
C VAL A 26 -14.82 4.45 10.89
N MET A 27 -14.18 3.28 10.84
CA MET A 27 -14.40 2.21 11.81
C MET A 27 -13.96 2.57 13.23
N SER A 28 -12.96 3.44 13.38
CA SER A 28 -12.53 3.99 14.67
C SER A 28 -13.49 5.05 15.24
N GLY A 29 -14.60 5.34 14.57
CA GLY A 29 -15.58 6.33 15.03
C GLY A 29 -15.22 7.77 14.67
N SER A 30 -14.36 7.96 13.65
CA SER A 30 -13.99 9.29 13.13
C SER A 30 -13.57 10.30 14.21
N PRO A 31 -12.65 9.95 15.13
CA PRO A 31 -12.28 10.85 16.22
C PRO A 31 -11.59 12.11 15.66
N GLU A 32 -11.88 13.24 16.29
CA GLU A 32 -11.27 14.53 15.95
C GLU A 32 -9.86 14.68 16.54
N GLU A 33 -9.64 14.09 17.73
CA GLU A 33 -8.35 14.09 18.39
C GLU A 33 -7.47 12.97 17.86
N TRP A 34 -6.18 13.28 17.69
CA TRP A 34 -5.21 12.32 17.20
C TRP A 34 -4.73 11.41 18.34
N ASP A 35 -5.07 10.13 18.27
CA ASP A 35 -4.63 9.10 19.23
C ASP A 35 -3.83 7.97 18.55
N THR A 36 -3.37 7.01 19.36
CA THR A 36 -2.62 5.85 18.87
C THR A 36 -3.45 4.97 17.94
N THR A 37 -4.76 4.87 18.17
CA THR A 37 -5.68 4.10 17.33
C THR A 37 -5.74 4.73 15.94
N LEU A 38 -5.91 6.05 15.86
CA LEU A 38 -5.94 6.82 14.62
C LEU A 38 -4.62 6.72 13.86
N TRP A 39 -3.51 6.78 14.59
CA TRP A 39 -2.18 6.57 14.02
C TRP A 39 -2.10 5.21 13.33
N LEU A 40 -2.50 4.13 14.01
CA LEU A 40 -2.49 2.77 13.46
C LEU A 40 -3.44 2.64 12.26
N SER A 41 -4.68 3.11 12.38
CA SER A 41 -5.70 3.06 11.34
C SER A 41 -5.27 3.77 10.07
N CYS A 42 -4.48 4.86 10.16
CA CYS A 42 -4.06 5.63 9.00
C CYS A 42 -2.74 5.15 8.39
N TYR A 43 -1.74 4.84 9.23
CA TYR A 43 -0.38 4.55 8.75
C TYR A 43 -0.16 3.09 8.38
N ALA A 44 -0.72 2.15 9.15
CA ALA A 44 -0.52 0.73 8.89
C ALA A 44 -1.05 0.29 7.51
N PRO A 45 -2.31 0.61 7.11
CA PRO A 45 -2.77 0.24 5.78
C PRO A 45 -2.06 1.02 4.66
N PHE A 46 -1.78 2.31 4.84
CA PHE A 46 -1.11 3.11 3.81
C PHE A 46 0.29 2.57 3.50
N PHE A 47 1.15 2.49 4.52
CA PHE A 47 2.52 2.00 4.34
C PHE A 47 2.57 0.49 4.12
N GLY A 48 1.63 -0.26 4.68
CA GLY A 48 1.51 -1.71 4.45
C GLY A 48 1.25 -2.01 2.98
N CYS A 49 0.29 -1.31 2.35
CA CYS A 49 0.05 -1.47 0.91
C CYS A 49 1.25 -1.06 0.07
N ILE A 50 1.91 0.06 0.38
CA ILE A 50 3.14 0.48 -0.33
C ILE A 50 4.22 -0.60 -0.22
N ALA A 51 4.48 -1.13 0.98
CA ALA A 51 5.46 -2.17 1.21
C ALA A 51 5.14 -3.44 0.40
N VAL A 52 3.88 -3.87 0.37
CA VAL A 52 3.42 -5.01 -0.44
C VAL A 52 3.63 -4.74 -1.93
N GLY A 53 3.28 -3.55 -2.42
CA GLY A 53 3.49 -3.15 -3.82
C GLY A 53 4.98 -3.16 -4.20
N LEU A 54 5.84 -2.64 -3.33
CA LEU A 54 7.30 -2.69 -3.51
C LEU A 54 7.79 -4.15 -3.57
N ILE A 55 7.34 -5.01 -2.66
CA ILE A 55 7.71 -6.44 -2.65
C ILE A 55 7.27 -7.14 -3.93
N ILE A 56 6.04 -6.92 -4.38
CA ILE A 56 5.50 -7.51 -5.62
C ILE A 56 6.30 -7.03 -6.84
N GLY A 57 6.51 -5.72 -6.96
CA GLY A 57 7.24 -5.15 -8.10
C GLY A 57 8.71 -5.53 -8.11
N TRP A 58 9.31 -5.76 -6.93
CA TRP A 58 10.69 -6.23 -6.78
C TRP A 58 10.84 -7.71 -7.16
N ARG A 59 9.91 -8.59 -6.75
CA ARG A 59 9.99 -10.04 -7.08
C ARG A 59 10.10 -10.22 -8.59
N ASP A 60 11.04 -11.05 -9.05
CA ASP A 60 11.09 -11.44 -10.46
C ASP A 60 9.83 -12.26 -10.77
N GLY A 61 9.06 -11.76 -11.74
CA GLY A 61 8.15 -12.62 -12.47
C GLY A 61 8.95 -13.14 -13.65
N GLU A 62 9.06 -14.46 -13.79
CA GLU A 62 9.18 -15.07 -15.10
C GLU A 62 8.14 -14.35 -15.99
N ASN A 63 8.56 -13.72 -17.07
CA ASN A 63 7.65 -13.05 -18.00
C ASN A 63 7.18 -14.12 -19.00
N PRO A 64 6.02 -14.79 -18.83
CA PRO A 64 5.48 -15.64 -19.88
C PRO A 64 5.05 -14.84 -21.12
N ASP A 65 4.90 -13.51 -20.99
CA ASP A 65 4.37 -12.63 -22.05
C ASP A 65 5.46 -11.91 -22.89
N LEU A 66 6.75 -12.22 -22.70
CA LEU A 66 7.88 -11.69 -23.51
C LEU A 66 8.53 -12.75 -24.41
N GLU A 67 7.93 -13.94 -24.50
CA GLU A 67 8.38 -15.08 -25.34
C GLU A 67 7.39 -15.31 -26.50
N ALA A 68 7.01 -14.23 -27.20
CA ALA A 68 6.18 -14.28 -28.42
C ALA A 68 7.02 -14.04 -29.68
#